data_AF-A0A843C6Q5-F1
#
_entry.id   AF-A0A843C6Q5-F1
#
_cell.length_a   1.000
_cell.length_b   1.000
_cell.length_c   1.000
_cell.angle_alpha   90.00
_cell.angle_beta   90.00
_cell.angle_gamma   90.00
#
_symmetry.space_group_name_H-M   'P 1'
#
loop_
_entity.id
_entity.type
_entity.pdbx_description
1 polymer ?
#
loop_
_entity_poly.entity_id
_entity_poly.type
_entity_poly.pdbx_seq_one_letter_code
_entity_poly.pdbx_strand_id
1 'polypeptide(L)'
;MSNIQPPNVDELKRQSVVRFLAEMQELRQKIDIEFASRFDEQKNNFLATSKENYSPSEISHIFDTIKSLEMEYMRHILTSTSGDGSKILSTTLSSALSGNLSFSGEATQRIAELEQENTRVKAELLETKQAFENEKAQIAEKGVDQIDELNKLQEIVDEQKRTIEMYEKQVMEHGESLAQQRIEIEDLQTQVGDFSQDKDKFQQLLSEKDEIIQENERQTHAMKEQMTSMEKRISQMKSVSSEKFEAETGRLEETLNLERERADDLEVKVKETTTAIANYRDAVEQKDEEIDRLRKTVTDTRSDIASAESEKDGQIKKLQDDLKAAEHQLADTKDTLDRSDKKITTVTLELETKTKQVDEKDVELRDLKSQLADVKESLSAEKSGQETKLQDLIKEKTENEAELNDLKNEIRDLKTNLEEKEKTITEVSKAQQVVDKNRDAVQEERDKIMVQFENLKARIAELEISNSEKDTLVKNLTKSLQGVPKFRVFLAIQDIGGEITLPDLAKIVGQTPTVVQHIVTDLKDDGLVKVSKKENKSFVSKV
;
A
#
# COMPACT_ATOMS: atom_id res chain seq x y z
N MET A 1 -110.03 -80.87 -193.76
CA MET A 1 -110.52 -82.24 -193.52
C MET A 1 -109.38 -83.00 -192.85
N SER A 2 -109.55 -83.85 -191.84
CA SER A 2 -110.74 -84.63 -191.46
C SER A 2 -110.86 -84.91 -189.94
N ASN A 3 -112.08 -85.21 -189.51
CA ASN A 3 -112.55 -85.82 -188.25
C ASN A 3 -111.86 -85.51 -186.90
N ILE A 4 -112.66 -84.84 -186.06
CA ILE A 4 -112.49 -84.65 -184.62
C ILE A 4 -113.12 -85.85 -183.89
N GLN A 5 -112.52 -86.30 -182.79
CA GLN A 5 -113.07 -87.34 -181.90
C GLN A 5 -113.19 -86.78 -180.45
N PRO A 6 -114.18 -87.20 -179.62
CA PRO A 6 -114.52 -86.51 -178.37
C PRO A 6 -113.49 -86.72 -177.23
N PRO A 7 -113.55 -85.94 -176.14
CA PRO A 7 -112.52 -85.92 -175.10
C PRO A 7 -112.53 -87.17 -174.22
N ASN A 8 -111.34 -87.60 -173.77
CA ASN A 8 -111.22 -88.69 -172.80
C ASN A 8 -111.59 -88.21 -171.39
N VAL A 9 -112.59 -88.87 -170.80
CA VAL A 9 -113.19 -88.56 -169.49
C VAL A 9 -112.20 -88.71 -168.33
N ASP A 10 -111.13 -89.49 -168.49
CA ASP A 10 -110.13 -89.71 -167.43
C ASP A 10 -109.25 -88.46 -167.16
N GLU A 11 -109.06 -87.59 -168.15
CA GLU A 11 -108.25 -86.37 -168.00
C GLU A 11 -108.98 -85.32 -167.13
N LEU A 12 -110.28 -85.15 -167.36
CA LEU A 12 -111.15 -84.25 -166.58
C LEU A 12 -111.32 -84.72 -165.13
N LYS A 13 -111.38 -86.04 -164.90
CA LYS A 13 -111.41 -86.60 -163.53
C LYS A 13 -110.09 -86.37 -162.79
N ARG A 14 -108.94 -86.53 -163.46
CA ARG A 14 -107.62 -86.26 -162.86
C ARG A 14 -107.48 -84.80 -162.43
N GLN A 15 -107.86 -83.84 -163.28
CA GLN A 15 -107.72 -82.42 -162.96
C GLN A 15 -108.55 -82.00 -161.74
N SER A 16 -109.76 -82.53 -161.57
CA SER A 16 -110.60 -82.25 -160.38
C SER A 16 -110.00 -82.81 -159.09
N VAL A 17 -109.42 -84.01 -159.11
CA VAL A 17 -108.79 -84.62 -157.91
C VAL A 17 -107.50 -83.87 -157.53
N VAL A 18 -106.69 -83.48 -158.51
CA VAL A 18 -105.47 -82.68 -158.26
C VAL A 18 -105.81 -81.32 -157.66
N ARG A 19 -106.89 -80.67 -158.13
CA ARG A 19 -107.35 -79.39 -157.59
C ARG A 19 -107.82 -79.49 -156.14
N PHE A 20 -108.59 -80.52 -155.80
CA PHE A 20 -109.02 -80.77 -154.41
C PHE A 20 -107.84 -80.99 -153.45
N LEU A 21 -106.82 -81.74 -153.88
CA LEU A 21 -105.61 -81.95 -153.07
C LEU A 21 -104.80 -80.66 -152.87
N ALA A 22 -104.74 -79.79 -153.87
CA ALA A 22 -104.07 -78.48 -153.75
C ALA A 22 -104.79 -77.57 -152.74
N GLU A 23 -106.13 -77.47 -152.82
CA GLU A 23 -106.94 -76.64 -151.91
C GLU A 23 -106.83 -77.13 -150.44
N MET A 24 -106.78 -78.44 -150.21
CA MET A 24 -106.53 -79.02 -148.87
C MET A 24 -105.11 -78.73 -148.34
N GLN A 25 -104.11 -78.67 -149.20
CA GLN A 25 -102.72 -78.43 -148.81
C GLN A 25 -102.48 -76.93 -148.49
N GLU A 26 -103.14 -76.03 -149.23
CA GLU A 26 -103.13 -74.58 -148.98
C GLU A 26 -103.85 -74.23 -147.66
N LEU A 27 -104.98 -74.89 -147.36
CA LEU A 27 -105.70 -74.72 -146.09
C LEU A 27 -104.82 -75.11 -144.88
N ARG A 28 -104.07 -76.21 -144.98
CA ARG A 28 -103.16 -76.68 -143.92
C ARG A 28 -102.04 -75.67 -143.65
N GLN A 29 -101.42 -75.11 -144.69
CA GLN A 29 -100.38 -74.07 -144.51
C GLN A 29 -100.94 -72.79 -143.87
N LYS A 30 -102.16 -72.40 -144.20
CA LYS A 30 -102.80 -71.20 -143.62
C LYS A 30 -102.99 -71.32 -142.11
N ILE A 31 -103.42 -72.50 -141.65
CA ILE A 31 -103.66 -72.80 -140.23
C ILE A 31 -102.34 -72.86 -139.43
N ASP A 32 -101.31 -73.52 -139.97
CA ASP A 32 -99.99 -73.60 -139.32
C ASP A 32 -99.37 -72.19 -139.12
N ILE A 33 -99.60 -71.26 -140.07
CA ILE A 33 -99.10 -69.87 -140.00
C ILE A 33 -99.89 -69.02 -138.99
N GLU A 34 -101.22 -69.12 -138.93
CA GLU A 34 -102.03 -68.35 -137.96
C GLU A 34 -101.74 -68.77 -136.51
N PHE A 35 -101.53 -70.08 -136.25
CA PHE A 35 -101.22 -70.56 -134.91
C PHE A 35 -99.85 -70.04 -134.42
N ALA A 36 -98.81 -70.13 -135.26
CA ALA A 36 -97.48 -69.60 -134.94
C ALA A 36 -97.51 -68.09 -134.68
N SER A 37 -98.23 -67.32 -135.51
CA SER A 37 -98.33 -65.86 -135.37
C SER A 37 -99.00 -65.45 -134.05
N ARG A 38 -100.10 -66.10 -133.64
CA ARG A 38 -100.79 -65.75 -132.38
C ARG A 38 -100.04 -66.23 -131.14
N PHE A 39 -99.32 -67.34 -131.23
CA PHE A 39 -98.50 -67.83 -130.12
C PHE A 39 -97.34 -66.88 -129.83
N ASP A 40 -96.62 -66.40 -130.85
CA ASP A 40 -95.52 -65.44 -130.65
C ASP A 40 -96.02 -64.04 -130.24
N GLU A 41 -97.21 -63.61 -130.67
CA GLU A 41 -97.83 -62.36 -130.20
C GLU A 41 -98.16 -62.41 -128.69
N GLN A 42 -98.73 -63.52 -128.21
CA GLN A 42 -98.98 -63.74 -126.78
C GLN A 42 -97.68 -63.89 -125.98
N LYS A 43 -96.70 -64.65 -126.50
CA LYS A 43 -95.38 -64.84 -125.85
C LYS A 43 -94.66 -63.50 -125.63
N ASN A 44 -94.73 -62.58 -126.59
CA ASN A 44 -94.15 -61.25 -126.44
C ASN A 44 -94.92 -60.38 -125.45
N ASN A 45 -96.25 -60.48 -125.36
CA ASN A 45 -97.03 -59.76 -124.34
C ASN A 45 -96.74 -60.24 -122.92
N PHE A 46 -96.49 -61.54 -122.69
CA PHE A 46 -96.10 -62.08 -121.38
C PHE A 46 -94.63 -61.79 -120.98
N LEU A 47 -93.79 -61.33 -121.91
CA LEU A 47 -92.37 -61.01 -121.64
C LEU A 47 -92.05 -59.50 -121.71
N ALA A 48 -93.01 -58.65 -122.10
CA ALA A 48 -92.80 -57.21 -122.26
C ALA A 48 -92.79 -56.40 -120.95
N THR A 49 -93.36 -56.92 -119.85
CA THR A 49 -93.35 -56.25 -118.54
C THR A 49 -92.28 -56.83 -117.63
N SER A 50 -91.18 -56.11 -117.43
CA SER A 50 -90.06 -56.49 -116.57
C SER A 50 -90.51 -56.74 -115.11
N LYS A 51 -90.58 -58.02 -114.72
CA LYS A 51 -90.66 -58.48 -113.33
C LYS A 51 -89.73 -59.68 -113.18
N GLU A 52 -88.80 -59.62 -112.23
CA GLU A 52 -87.85 -60.71 -111.98
C GLU A 52 -88.48 -61.91 -111.24
N ASN A 53 -89.69 -61.77 -110.69
CA ASN A 53 -90.45 -62.86 -110.09
C ASN A 53 -91.95 -62.70 -110.35
N TYR A 54 -92.58 -63.79 -110.82
CA TYR A 54 -94.04 -63.93 -110.89
C TYR A 54 -94.55 -64.64 -109.62
N SER A 55 -95.69 -64.19 -109.10
CA SER A 55 -96.36 -64.88 -107.99
C SER A 55 -96.99 -66.21 -108.44
N PRO A 56 -97.20 -67.19 -107.53
CA PRO A 56 -97.89 -68.43 -107.86
C PRO A 56 -99.30 -68.24 -108.45
N SER A 57 -100.01 -67.17 -108.09
CA SER A 57 -101.30 -66.82 -108.68
C SER A 57 -101.19 -66.24 -110.09
N GLU A 58 -100.15 -65.45 -110.39
CA GLU A 58 -99.85 -65.02 -111.77
C GLU A 58 -99.49 -66.24 -112.66
N ILE A 59 -98.68 -67.18 -112.14
CA ILE A 59 -98.33 -68.43 -112.84
C ILE A 59 -99.58 -69.29 -113.10
N SER A 60 -100.48 -69.44 -112.12
CA SER A 60 -101.74 -70.17 -112.31
C SER A 60 -102.61 -69.53 -113.40
N HIS A 61 -102.70 -68.20 -113.43
CA HIS A 61 -103.48 -67.49 -114.45
C HIS A 61 -102.91 -67.67 -115.86
N ILE A 62 -101.57 -67.74 -116.00
CA ILE A 62 -100.90 -68.05 -117.28
C ILE A 62 -101.29 -69.47 -117.76
N PHE A 63 -101.25 -70.48 -116.89
CA PHE A 63 -101.64 -71.85 -117.24
C PHE A 63 -103.12 -71.96 -117.64
N ASP A 64 -104.03 -71.30 -116.93
CA ASP A 64 -105.46 -71.27 -117.30
C ASP A 64 -105.70 -70.58 -118.65
N THR A 65 -104.92 -69.56 -118.98
CA THR A 65 -105.01 -68.85 -120.27
C THR A 65 -104.57 -69.75 -121.43
N ILE A 66 -103.45 -70.47 -121.29
CA ILE A 66 -102.95 -71.44 -122.28
C ILE A 66 -104.00 -72.55 -122.52
N LYS A 67 -104.60 -73.07 -121.45
CA LYS A 67 -105.64 -74.10 -121.52
C LYS A 67 -106.93 -73.63 -122.23
N SER A 68 -107.22 -72.33 -122.20
CA SER A 68 -108.36 -71.76 -122.94
C SER A 68 -108.12 -71.73 -124.46
N LEU A 69 -106.90 -71.40 -124.90
CA LEU A 69 -106.48 -71.39 -126.31
C LEU A 69 -106.51 -72.80 -126.94
N GLU A 70 -106.12 -73.82 -126.16
CA GLU A 70 -106.13 -75.22 -126.61
C GLU A 70 -107.56 -75.76 -126.81
N MET A 71 -108.54 -75.27 -126.05
CA MET A 71 -109.96 -75.57 -126.29
C MET A 71 -110.57 -74.78 -127.47
N GLU A 72 -110.03 -73.62 -127.82
CA GLU A 72 -110.42 -72.90 -129.04
C GLU A 72 -109.90 -73.61 -130.31
N TYR A 73 -108.67 -74.13 -130.25
CA TYR A 73 -108.03 -74.94 -131.31
C TYR A 73 -108.88 -76.16 -131.73
N MET A 74 -109.41 -76.93 -130.78
CA MET A 74 -110.28 -78.07 -131.09
C MET A 74 -111.67 -77.67 -131.64
N ARG A 75 -112.15 -76.47 -131.33
CA ARG A 75 -113.47 -76.01 -131.77
C ARG A 75 -113.48 -75.55 -133.24
N HIS A 76 -112.34 -75.06 -133.74
CA HIS A 76 -112.20 -74.57 -135.13
C HIS A 76 -112.04 -75.68 -136.18
N ILE A 77 -111.55 -76.87 -135.78
CA ILE A 77 -111.39 -78.05 -136.66
C ILE A 77 -112.74 -78.71 -137.01
N LEU A 78 -113.76 -78.54 -136.16
CA LEU A 78 -115.06 -79.21 -136.30
C LEU A 78 -116.15 -78.43 -137.08
N THR A 79 -115.85 -77.24 -137.61
CA THR A 79 -116.85 -76.34 -138.22
C THR A 79 -116.61 -75.94 -139.68
N SER A 80 -115.54 -76.41 -140.35
CA SER A 80 -115.22 -75.96 -141.71
C SER A 80 -114.65 -77.04 -142.65
N THR A 81 -115.47 -78.02 -143.04
CA THR A 81 -115.63 -78.46 -144.45
C THR A 81 -116.82 -79.43 -144.60
N SER A 82 -117.95 -78.88 -145.05
CA SER A 82 -119.09 -79.62 -145.63
C SER A 82 -119.55 -78.80 -146.82
N GLY A 83 -119.60 -79.38 -148.02
CA GLY A 83 -120.01 -78.63 -149.22
C GLY A 83 -119.59 -79.26 -150.55
N ASP A 84 -120.56 -79.92 -151.18
CA ASP A 84 -120.64 -80.29 -152.59
C ASP A 84 -119.68 -81.33 -153.22
N GLY A 85 -120.24 -82.02 -154.23
CA GLY A 85 -119.56 -83.09 -154.96
C GLY A 85 -120.50 -84.10 -155.65
N SER A 86 -121.82 -84.06 -155.36
CA SER A 86 -122.81 -84.90 -156.06
C SER A 86 -123.70 -84.09 -157.00
N LYS A 87 -123.43 -84.15 -158.32
CA LYS A 87 -124.40 -84.13 -159.45
C LYS A 87 -123.75 -83.91 -160.83
N ILE A 88 -123.38 -85.02 -161.47
CA ILE A 88 -123.50 -85.24 -162.93
C ILE A 88 -123.95 -86.71 -163.06
N LEU A 89 -125.24 -87.04 -162.93
CA LEU A 89 -126.28 -87.01 -163.98
C LEU A 89 -125.78 -87.65 -165.29
N SER A 90 -126.24 -88.83 -165.73
CA SER A 90 -127.62 -89.31 -165.89
C SER A 90 -128.51 -88.39 -166.72
N THR A 91 -128.28 -88.31 -168.03
CA THR A 91 -129.34 -88.24 -169.08
C THR A 91 -128.79 -88.38 -170.51
N THR A 92 -128.88 -89.59 -171.08
CA THR A 92 -129.09 -89.90 -172.52
C THR A 92 -129.64 -91.34 -172.58
N LEU A 93 -130.97 -91.55 -172.47
CA LEU A 93 -131.91 -91.85 -173.58
C LEU A 93 -131.43 -92.95 -174.55
N SER A 94 -132.09 -94.09 -174.78
CA SER A 94 -133.54 -94.43 -174.95
C SER A 94 -134.19 -93.94 -176.26
N SER A 95 -133.88 -94.63 -177.36
CA SER A 95 -134.77 -95.00 -178.50
C SER A 95 -134.03 -96.08 -179.33
N ALA A 96 -134.65 -97.05 -180.05
CA ALA A 96 -136.04 -97.22 -180.48
C ALA A 96 -136.43 -98.72 -180.66
N LEU A 97 -137.71 -98.97 -181.00
CA LEU A 97 -138.23 -100.20 -181.64
C LEU A 97 -138.37 -99.94 -183.17
N SER A 98 -138.60 -100.88 -184.11
CA SER A 98 -138.93 -102.33 -184.15
C SER A 98 -138.43 -102.91 -185.51
N GLY A 99 -138.64 -104.16 -185.97
CA GLY A 99 -139.37 -105.33 -185.46
C GLY A 99 -139.77 -106.33 -186.58
N ASN A 100 -140.19 -107.55 -186.18
CA ASN A 100 -140.92 -108.60 -186.93
C ASN A 100 -140.26 -109.45 -188.08
N LEU A 101 -140.40 -110.79 -187.91
CA LEU A 101 -140.72 -111.87 -188.89
C LEU A 101 -139.66 -112.82 -189.56
N SER A 102 -139.78 -114.11 -189.17
CA SER A 102 -139.81 -115.41 -189.95
C SER A 102 -138.58 -116.12 -190.59
N PHE A 103 -138.37 -117.37 -190.13
CA PHE A 103 -138.00 -118.66 -190.82
C PHE A 103 -136.81 -118.83 -191.80
N SER A 104 -135.95 -119.86 -191.57
CA SER A 104 -135.48 -120.83 -192.61
C SER A 104 -134.52 -121.96 -192.09
N GLY A 105 -134.82 -123.22 -192.45
CA GLY A 105 -133.84 -124.21 -192.95
C GLY A 105 -132.77 -124.86 -192.06
N GLU A 106 -131.90 -124.10 -191.40
CA GLU A 106 -130.49 -124.51 -191.18
C GLU A 106 -130.18 -125.06 -189.76
N ALA A 107 -131.19 -125.53 -189.04
CA ALA A 107 -131.09 -125.85 -187.61
C ALA A 107 -130.50 -127.25 -187.28
N THR A 108 -130.52 -128.20 -188.21
CA THR A 108 -130.33 -129.62 -187.86
C THR A 108 -128.87 -130.07 -187.85
N GLN A 109 -127.98 -129.43 -188.63
CA GLN A 109 -126.61 -129.95 -188.84
C GLN A 109 -125.59 -129.43 -187.81
N ARG A 110 -125.88 -128.30 -187.13
CA ARG A 110 -125.05 -127.76 -186.03
C ARG A 110 -125.18 -128.54 -184.72
N ILE A 111 -126.15 -129.46 -184.63
CA ILE A 111 -126.40 -130.28 -183.44
C ILE A 111 -125.41 -131.46 -183.36
N ALA A 112 -125.00 -132.02 -184.49
CA ALA A 112 -124.10 -133.19 -184.51
C ALA A 112 -122.66 -132.88 -184.04
N GLU A 113 -122.16 -131.65 -184.22
CA GLU A 113 -120.84 -131.23 -183.74
C GLU A 113 -120.81 -131.10 -182.20
N LEU A 114 -121.93 -130.76 -181.57
CA LEU A 114 -122.03 -130.49 -180.12
C LEU A 114 -122.09 -131.76 -179.25
N GLU A 115 -122.45 -132.92 -179.80
CA GLU A 115 -122.55 -134.17 -179.02
C GLU A 115 -121.20 -134.88 -178.84
N GLN A 116 -120.28 -134.77 -179.81
CA GLN A 116 -118.96 -135.41 -179.71
C GLN A 116 -118.03 -134.70 -178.72
N GLU A 117 -118.13 -133.37 -178.60
CA GLU A 117 -117.31 -132.56 -177.68
C GLU A 117 -117.74 -132.72 -176.21
N ASN A 118 -119.05 -132.88 -175.95
CA ASN A 118 -119.61 -133.06 -174.60
C ASN A 118 -119.09 -134.34 -173.91
N THR A 119 -118.78 -135.38 -174.70
CA THR A 119 -118.27 -136.66 -174.19
C THR A 119 -116.82 -136.54 -173.70
N ARG A 120 -116.02 -135.59 -174.21
CA ARG A 120 -114.63 -135.37 -173.77
C ARG A 120 -114.57 -134.59 -172.45
N VAL A 121 -115.38 -133.54 -172.32
CA VAL A 121 -115.41 -132.65 -171.13
C VAL A 121 -115.85 -133.38 -169.85
N LYS A 122 -116.65 -134.45 -169.96
CA LYS A 122 -117.04 -135.27 -168.80
C LYS A 122 -115.91 -136.11 -168.20
N ALA A 123 -114.82 -136.37 -168.92
CA ALA A 123 -113.69 -137.13 -168.39
C ALA A 123 -112.79 -136.28 -167.48
N GLU A 124 -112.43 -135.05 -167.92
CA GLU A 124 -111.55 -134.13 -167.17
C GLU A 124 -112.17 -133.63 -165.85
N LEU A 125 -113.51 -133.62 -165.76
CA LEU A 125 -114.24 -133.22 -164.54
C LEU A 125 -114.17 -134.26 -163.40
N LEU A 126 -113.83 -135.51 -163.70
CA LEU A 126 -113.77 -136.57 -162.68
C LEU A 126 -112.40 -136.61 -161.99
N GLU A 127 -111.32 -136.37 -162.75
CA GLU A 127 -109.94 -136.39 -162.25
C GLU A 127 -109.63 -135.18 -161.34
N THR A 128 -110.11 -133.99 -161.72
CA THR A 128 -109.99 -132.76 -160.90
C THR A 128 -110.70 -132.86 -159.54
N LYS A 129 -111.77 -133.66 -159.45
CA LYS A 129 -112.50 -133.85 -158.18
C LYS A 129 -111.77 -134.75 -157.18
N GLN A 130 -110.86 -135.60 -157.66
CA GLN A 130 -110.10 -136.53 -156.83
C GLN A 130 -108.82 -135.89 -156.25
N ALA A 131 -108.30 -134.83 -156.88
CA ALA A 131 -107.20 -134.02 -156.34
C ALA A 131 -107.64 -133.17 -155.13
N PHE A 132 -108.85 -132.61 -155.15
CA PHE A 132 -109.31 -131.64 -154.15
C PHE A 132 -109.49 -132.22 -152.73
N GLU A 133 -109.96 -133.46 -152.58
CA GLU A 133 -110.12 -134.06 -151.24
C GLU A 133 -108.79 -134.49 -150.59
N ASN A 134 -107.70 -134.69 -151.36
CA ASN A 134 -106.37 -134.95 -150.81
C ASN A 134 -105.73 -133.68 -150.20
N GLU A 135 -105.94 -132.52 -150.80
CA GLU A 135 -105.35 -131.25 -150.32
C GLU A 135 -106.02 -130.76 -149.01
N LYS A 136 -107.32 -131.04 -148.87
CA LYS A 136 -108.11 -130.75 -147.66
C LYS A 136 -107.63 -131.51 -146.41
N ALA A 137 -107.07 -132.71 -146.57
CA ALA A 137 -106.56 -133.51 -145.46
C ALA A 137 -105.28 -132.91 -144.83
N GLN A 138 -104.39 -132.31 -145.63
CA GLN A 138 -103.13 -131.73 -145.13
C GLN A 138 -103.31 -130.40 -144.37
N ILE A 139 -104.42 -129.70 -144.56
CA ILE A 139 -104.69 -128.41 -143.89
C ILE A 139 -105.15 -128.62 -142.44
N ALA A 140 -105.79 -129.76 -142.12
CA ALA A 140 -106.29 -130.03 -140.78
C ALA A 140 -105.19 -130.31 -139.75
N GLU A 141 -104.06 -130.89 -140.17
CA GLU A 141 -103.01 -131.36 -139.25
C GLU A 141 -102.06 -130.23 -138.79
N LYS A 142 -101.94 -129.12 -139.53
CA LYS A 142 -101.06 -127.98 -139.18
C LYS A 142 -101.69 -126.93 -138.25
N GLY A 143 -103.00 -127.01 -137.98
CA GLY A 143 -103.72 -125.98 -137.21
C GLY A 143 -103.60 -126.10 -135.69
N VAL A 144 -103.17 -127.26 -135.17
CA VAL A 144 -103.20 -127.55 -133.71
C VAL A 144 -101.93 -127.07 -133.02
N ASP A 145 -100.75 -127.35 -133.57
CA ASP A 145 -99.46 -127.07 -132.92
C ASP A 145 -99.20 -125.56 -132.68
N GLN A 146 -99.77 -124.67 -133.50
CA GLN A 146 -99.57 -123.22 -133.38
C GLN A 146 -100.37 -122.58 -132.23
N ILE A 147 -101.37 -123.26 -131.66
CA ILE A 147 -102.18 -122.71 -130.56
C ILE A 147 -101.51 -122.93 -129.20
N ASP A 148 -100.85 -124.06 -128.99
CA ASP A 148 -100.15 -124.36 -127.72
C ASP A 148 -98.88 -123.50 -127.52
N GLU A 149 -98.25 -123.05 -128.61
CA GLU A 149 -97.09 -122.16 -128.54
C GLU A 149 -97.48 -120.73 -128.14
N LEU A 150 -98.69 -120.29 -128.51
CA LEU A 150 -99.22 -118.96 -128.22
C LEU A 150 -99.61 -118.81 -126.73
N ASN A 151 -100.16 -119.85 -126.11
CA ASN A 151 -100.49 -119.85 -124.68
C ASN A 151 -99.25 -119.74 -123.77
N LYS A 152 -98.13 -120.38 -124.14
CA LYS A 152 -96.85 -120.26 -123.39
C LYS A 152 -96.26 -118.85 -123.43
N LEU A 153 -96.41 -118.14 -124.55
CA LEU A 153 -95.95 -116.76 -124.66
C LEU A 153 -96.77 -115.81 -123.77
N GLN A 154 -98.08 -116.05 -123.62
CA GLN A 154 -98.93 -115.26 -122.74
C GLN A 154 -98.53 -115.40 -121.26
N GLU A 155 -98.20 -116.62 -120.81
CA GLU A 155 -97.74 -116.89 -119.44
C GLU A 155 -96.40 -116.19 -119.13
N ILE A 156 -95.46 -116.17 -120.09
CA ILE A 156 -94.19 -115.44 -119.96
C ILE A 156 -94.41 -113.92 -119.86
N VAL A 157 -95.40 -113.36 -120.58
CA VAL A 157 -95.72 -111.92 -120.51
C VAL A 157 -96.28 -111.54 -119.15
N ASP A 158 -97.16 -112.34 -118.55
CA ASP A 158 -97.71 -112.08 -117.21
C ASP A 158 -96.64 -112.24 -116.11
N GLU A 159 -95.71 -113.20 -116.25
CA GLU A 159 -94.54 -113.34 -115.37
C GLU A 159 -93.60 -112.12 -115.46
N GLN A 160 -93.31 -111.65 -116.68
CA GLN A 160 -92.52 -110.43 -116.90
C GLN A 160 -93.20 -109.19 -116.31
N LYS A 161 -94.53 -109.09 -116.40
CA LYS A 161 -95.29 -107.97 -115.86
C LYS A 161 -95.19 -107.87 -114.33
N ARG A 162 -95.30 -109.00 -113.61
CA ARG A 162 -95.03 -109.06 -112.16
C ARG A 162 -93.60 -108.68 -111.83
N THR A 163 -92.64 -109.09 -112.66
CA THR A 163 -91.23 -108.77 -112.46
C THR A 163 -90.97 -107.26 -112.63
N ILE A 164 -91.65 -106.62 -113.59
CA ILE A 164 -91.61 -105.16 -113.78
C ILE A 164 -92.22 -104.43 -112.58
N GLU A 165 -93.41 -104.81 -112.10
CA GLU A 165 -94.04 -104.21 -110.91
C GLU A 165 -93.14 -104.33 -109.66
N MET A 166 -92.43 -105.46 -109.50
CA MET A 166 -91.44 -105.64 -108.43
C MET A 166 -90.25 -104.67 -108.58
N TYR A 167 -89.72 -104.49 -109.78
CA TYR A 167 -88.64 -103.54 -110.04
C TYR A 167 -89.08 -102.08 -109.90
N GLU A 168 -90.30 -101.72 -110.31
CA GLU A 168 -90.86 -100.38 -110.09
C GLU A 168 -90.97 -100.05 -108.59
N LYS A 169 -91.40 -101.02 -107.76
CA LYS A 169 -91.41 -100.87 -106.31
C LYS A 169 -90.01 -100.70 -105.72
N GLN A 170 -89.03 -101.50 -106.17
CA GLN A 170 -87.63 -101.34 -105.75
C GLN A 170 -87.05 -99.99 -106.18
N VAL A 171 -87.39 -99.48 -107.37
CA VAL A 171 -86.97 -98.16 -107.85
C VAL A 171 -87.58 -97.04 -107.03
N MET A 172 -88.85 -97.14 -106.59
CA MET A 172 -89.44 -96.19 -105.65
C MET A 172 -88.77 -96.25 -104.26
N GLU A 173 -88.58 -97.44 -103.68
CA GLU A 173 -87.92 -97.59 -102.38
C GLU A 173 -86.45 -97.09 -102.41
N HIS A 174 -85.73 -97.31 -103.52
CA HIS A 174 -84.41 -96.72 -103.73
C HIS A 174 -84.46 -95.20 -103.98
N GLY A 175 -85.51 -94.69 -104.64
CA GLY A 175 -85.74 -93.26 -104.85
C GLY A 175 -85.98 -92.50 -103.55
N GLU A 176 -86.83 -93.04 -102.67
CA GLU A 176 -87.04 -92.51 -101.31
C GLU A 176 -85.76 -92.59 -100.47
N SER A 177 -85.03 -93.72 -100.53
CA SER A 177 -83.75 -93.86 -99.83
C SER A 177 -82.69 -92.86 -100.32
N LEU A 178 -82.61 -92.60 -101.64
CA LEU A 178 -81.73 -91.58 -102.22
C LEU A 178 -82.15 -90.14 -101.86
N ALA A 179 -83.45 -89.87 -101.74
CA ALA A 179 -83.94 -88.58 -101.27
C ALA A 179 -83.57 -88.34 -99.80
N GLN A 180 -83.74 -89.36 -98.94
CA GLN A 180 -83.35 -89.29 -97.54
C GLN A 180 -81.83 -89.12 -97.37
N GLN A 181 -81.03 -89.86 -98.15
CA GLN A 181 -79.57 -89.71 -98.18
C GLN A 181 -79.12 -88.33 -98.69
N ARG A 182 -79.86 -87.70 -99.63
CA ARG A 182 -79.57 -86.32 -100.06
C ARG A 182 -79.77 -85.33 -98.92
N ILE A 183 -80.86 -85.45 -98.16
CA ILE A 183 -81.13 -84.60 -97.00
C ILE A 183 -80.03 -84.81 -95.94
N GLU A 184 -79.66 -86.07 -95.65
CA GLU A 184 -78.59 -86.39 -94.70
C GLU A 184 -77.22 -85.85 -95.17
N ILE A 185 -76.92 -85.90 -96.46
CA ILE A 185 -75.71 -85.28 -97.05
C ILE A 185 -75.76 -83.74 -96.94
N GLU A 186 -76.91 -83.11 -97.12
CA GLU A 186 -77.08 -81.65 -97.03
C GLU A 186 -76.95 -81.15 -95.58
N ASP A 187 -77.53 -81.88 -94.61
CA ASP A 187 -77.31 -81.65 -93.18
C ASP A 187 -75.83 -81.85 -92.79
N LEU A 188 -75.19 -82.93 -93.25
CA LEU A 188 -73.76 -83.17 -93.00
C LEU A 188 -72.85 -82.12 -93.67
N GLN A 189 -73.20 -81.62 -94.86
CA GLN A 189 -72.48 -80.53 -95.52
C GLN A 189 -72.61 -79.21 -94.74
N THR A 190 -73.81 -78.93 -94.23
CA THR A 190 -74.07 -77.78 -93.35
C THR A 190 -73.24 -77.90 -92.06
N GLN A 191 -73.26 -79.08 -91.42
CA GLN A 191 -72.51 -79.35 -90.21
C GLN A 191 -70.99 -79.29 -90.42
N VAL A 192 -70.48 -79.73 -91.57
CA VAL A 192 -69.07 -79.56 -91.96
C VAL A 192 -68.72 -78.09 -92.20
N GLY A 193 -69.65 -77.30 -92.75
CA GLY A 193 -69.52 -75.85 -92.89
C GLY A 193 -69.39 -75.16 -91.52
N ASP A 194 -70.29 -75.47 -90.59
CA ASP A 194 -70.27 -74.96 -89.22
C ASP A 194 -69.00 -75.37 -88.47
N PHE A 195 -68.59 -76.65 -88.54
CA PHE A 195 -67.33 -77.11 -87.97
C PHE A 195 -66.10 -76.47 -88.61
N SER A 196 -66.13 -76.12 -89.91
CA SER A 196 -65.05 -75.37 -90.54
C SER A 196 -64.98 -73.94 -89.99
N GLN A 197 -66.12 -73.25 -89.85
CA GLN A 197 -66.14 -71.92 -89.24
C GLN A 197 -65.69 -71.94 -87.78
N ASP A 198 -66.11 -72.94 -87.00
CA ASP A 198 -65.71 -73.07 -85.60
C ASP A 198 -64.23 -73.44 -85.47
N LYS A 199 -63.69 -74.29 -86.35
CA LYS A 199 -62.24 -74.52 -86.46
C LYS A 199 -61.50 -73.22 -86.71
N ASP A 200 -61.95 -72.39 -87.66
CA ASP A 200 -61.28 -71.12 -87.98
C ASP A 200 -61.36 -70.13 -86.80
N LYS A 201 -62.50 -70.04 -86.11
CA LYS A 201 -62.65 -69.27 -84.85
C LYS A 201 -61.71 -69.78 -83.75
N PHE A 202 -61.62 -71.09 -83.54
CA PHE A 202 -60.71 -71.68 -82.55
C PHE A 202 -59.25 -71.46 -82.92
N GLN A 203 -58.90 -71.51 -84.20
CA GLN A 203 -57.54 -71.26 -84.67
C GLN A 203 -57.15 -69.78 -84.51
N GLN A 204 -58.07 -68.85 -84.75
CA GLN A 204 -57.88 -67.43 -84.45
C GLN A 204 -57.74 -67.18 -82.93
N LEU A 205 -58.61 -67.78 -82.11
CA LEU A 205 -58.53 -67.71 -80.64
C LEU A 205 -57.21 -68.28 -80.10
N LEU A 206 -56.73 -69.41 -80.65
CA LEU A 206 -55.44 -69.98 -80.28
C LEU A 206 -54.30 -69.00 -80.58
N SER A 207 -54.28 -68.41 -81.78
CA SER A 207 -53.28 -67.38 -82.14
C SER A 207 -53.31 -66.18 -81.19
N GLU A 208 -54.49 -65.67 -80.84
CA GLU A 208 -54.64 -64.58 -79.87
C GLU A 208 -54.15 -64.98 -78.47
N LYS A 209 -54.43 -66.21 -78.02
CA LYS A 209 -53.94 -66.70 -76.73
C LYS A 209 -52.43 -66.94 -76.73
N ASP A 210 -51.84 -67.40 -77.83
CA ASP A 210 -50.39 -67.55 -77.95
C ASP A 210 -49.68 -66.18 -77.93
N GLU A 211 -50.25 -65.15 -78.57
CA GLU A 211 -49.73 -63.77 -78.49
C GLU A 211 -49.81 -63.23 -77.04
N ILE A 212 -50.94 -63.43 -76.35
CA ILE A 212 -51.11 -63.05 -74.94
C ILE A 212 -50.15 -63.82 -74.03
N ILE A 213 -49.89 -65.11 -74.29
CA ILE A 213 -48.93 -65.93 -73.54
C ILE A 213 -47.52 -65.38 -73.74
N GLN A 214 -47.08 -65.14 -74.97
CA GLN A 214 -45.74 -64.59 -75.26
C GLN A 214 -45.53 -63.23 -74.61
N GLU A 215 -46.55 -62.36 -74.59
CA GLU A 215 -46.45 -61.06 -73.94
C GLU A 215 -46.39 -61.20 -72.40
N ASN A 216 -47.20 -62.08 -71.81
CA ASN A 216 -47.10 -62.39 -70.37
C ASN A 216 -45.76 -63.02 -69.99
N GLU A 217 -45.16 -63.86 -70.84
CA GLU A 217 -43.82 -64.42 -70.64
C GLU A 217 -42.74 -63.33 -70.65
N ARG A 218 -42.79 -62.39 -71.61
CA ARG A 218 -41.90 -61.21 -71.65
C ARG A 218 -42.04 -60.35 -70.40
N GLN A 219 -43.27 -60.05 -69.98
CA GLN A 219 -43.52 -59.26 -68.77
C GLN A 219 -43.03 -59.98 -67.51
N THR A 220 -43.25 -61.31 -67.42
CA THR A 220 -42.73 -62.14 -66.32
C THR A 220 -41.21 -62.13 -66.28
N HIS A 221 -40.54 -62.19 -67.45
CA HIS A 221 -39.08 -62.11 -67.53
C HIS A 221 -38.57 -60.74 -67.07
N ALA A 222 -39.15 -59.65 -67.58
CA ALA A 222 -38.80 -58.29 -67.19
C ALA A 222 -39.02 -58.03 -65.67
N MET A 223 -40.13 -58.51 -65.10
CA MET A 223 -40.37 -58.46 -63.65
C MET A 223 -39.34 -59.25 -62.86
N LYS A 224 -38.92 -60.42 -63.36
CA LYS A 224 -37.88 -61.25 -62.72
C LYS A 224 -36.51 -60.56 -62.73
N GLU A 225 -36.12 -59.94 -63.85
CA GLU A 225 -34.90 -59.11 -63.92
C GLU A 225 -34.95 -57.91 -62.97
N GLN A 226 -36.11 -57.24 -62.88
CA GLN A 226 -36.33 -56.16 -61.91
C GLN A 226 -36.21 -56.66 -60.46
N MET A 227 -36.80 -57.81 -60.12
CA MET A 227 -36.65 -58.43 -58.81
C MET A 227 -35.19 -58.72 -58.47
N THR A 228 -34.43 -59.38 -59.34
CA THR A 228 -33.00 -59.65 -59.12
C THR A 228 -32.18 -58.37 -58.98
N SER A 229 -32.51 -57.32 -59.72
CA SER A 229 -31.91 -55.98 -59.57
C SER A 229 -32.24 -55.35 -58.20
N MET A 230 -33.48 -55.46 -57.75
CA MET A 230 -33.90 -54.97 -56.42
C MET A 230 -33.27 -55.76 -55.28
N GLU A 231 -33.19 -57.10 -55.36
CA GLU A 231 -32.52 -57.97 -54.39
C GLU A 231 -31.03 -57.61 -54.25
N LYS A 232 -30.35 -57.35 -55.38
CA LYS A 232 -28.96 -56.88 -55.40
C LYS A 232 -28.82 -55.51 -54.73
N ARG A 233 -29.72 -54.56 -55.04
CA ARG A 233 -29.74 -53.22 -54.41
C ARG A 233 -30.01 -53.28 -52.92
N ILE A 234 -30.93 -54.15 -52.46
CA ILE A 234 -31.22 -54.39 -51.03
C ILE A 234 -29.98 -54.95 -50.33
N SER A 235 -29.30 -55.93 -50.95
CA SER A 235 -28.08 -56.53 -50.40
C SER A 235 -26.94 -55.52 -50.28
N GLN A 236 -26.74 -54.69 -51.31
CA GLN A 236 -25.75 -53.60 -51.29
C GLN A 236 -26.09 -52.55 -50.22
N MET A 237 -27.36 -52.12 -50.16
CA MET A 237 -27.84 -51.16 -49.16
C MET A 237 -27.64 -51.69 -47.73
N LYS A 238 -27.88 -52.99 -47.51
CA LYS A 238 -27.64 -53.65 -46.22
C LYS A 238 -26.15 -53.64 -45.84
N SER A 239 -25.26 -53.99 -46.77
CA SER A 239 -23.79 -53.96 -46.53
C SER A 239 -23.31 -52.56 -46.16
N VAL A 240 -23.61 -51.57 -47.02
CA VAL A 240 -23.23 -50.16 -46.82
C VAL A 240 -23.82 -49.59 -45.54
N SER A 241 -25.04 -49.99 -45.15
CA SER A 241 -25.61 -49.56 -43.87
C SER A 241 -24.92 -50.19 -42.67
N SER A 242 -24.60 -51.50 -42.72
CA SER A 242 -23.84 -52.18 -41.65
C SER A 242 -22.47 -51.55 -41.48
N GLU A 243 -21.69 -51.43 -42.58
CA GLU A 243 -20.36 -50.82 -42.59
C GLU A 243 -20.39 -49.38 -42.06
N LYS A 244 -21.41 -48.59 -42.44
CA LYS A 244 -21.57 -47.23 -41.91
C LYS A 244 -21.86 -47.22 -40.41
N PHE A 245 -22.79 -48.04 -39.93
CA PHE A 245 -23.14 -48.08 -38.50
C PHE A 245 -22.00 -48.65 -37.65
N GLU A 246 -21.25 -49.64 -38.14
CA GLU A 246 -20.05 -50.18 -37.49
C GLU A 246 -18.95 -49.10 -37.39
N ALA A 247 -18.68 -48.37 -38.49
CA ALA A 247 -17.71 -47.29 -38.49
C ALA A 247 -18.12 -46.08 -37.62
N GLU A 248 -19.43 -45.77 -37.56
CA GLU A 248 -19.98 -44.73 -36.69
C GLU A 248 -19.91 -45.13 -35.21
N THR A 249 -20.22 -46.39 -34.89
CA THR A 249 -20.08 -46.97 -33.54
C THR A 249 -18.64 -46.94 -33.07
N GLY A 250 -17.68 -47.42 -33.90
CA GLY A 250 -16.27 -47.41 -33.54
C GLY A 250 -15.70 -46.01 -33.27
N ARG A 251 -16.11 -44.99 -34.04
CA ARG A 251 -15.72 -43.59 -33.79
C ARG A 251 -16.32 -43.04 -32.50
N LEU A 252 -17.56 -43.41 -32.17
CA LEU A 252 -18.21 -43.00 -30.92
C LEU A 252 -17.55 -43.68 -29.72
N GLU A 253 -17.15 -44.95 -29.84
CA GLU A 253 -16.38 -45.66 -28.80
C GLU A 253 -14.98 -45.06 -28.60
N GLU A 254 -14.26 -44.74 -29.69
CA GLU A 254 -12.97 -44.03 -29.63
C GLU A 254 -13.11 -42.67 -28.93
N THR A 255 -14.10 -41.87 -29.33
CA THR A 255 -14.39 -40.56 -28.72
C THR A 255 -14.75 -40.71 -27.23
N LEU A 256 -15.57 -41.70 -26.88
CA LEU A 256 -15.96 -41.98 -25.49
C LEU A 256 -14.77 -42.38 -24.62
N ASN A 257 -13.82 -43.15 -25.17
CA ASN A 257 -12.60 -43.53 -24.45
C ASN A 257 -11.67 -42.33 -24.24
N LEU A 258 -11.48 -41.48 -25.26
CA LEU A 258 -10.70 -40.24 -25.12
C LEU A 258 -11.29 -39.27 -24.08
N GLU A 259 -12.61 -39.09 -24.05
CA GLU A 259 -13.26 -38.25 -23.04
C GLU A 259 -13.27 -38.88 -21.63
N ARG A 260 -13.20 -40.22 -21.51
CA ARG A 260 -12.94 -40.90 -20.23
C ARG A 260 -11.52 -40.66 -19.73
N GLU A 261 -10.51 -40.90 -20.56
CA GLU A 261 -9.11 -40.61 -20.21
C GLU A 261 -8.95 -39.15 -19.78
N ARG A 262 -9.56 -38.21 -20.52
CA ARG A 262 -9.58 -36.79 -20.17
C ARG A 262 -10.28 -36.49 -18.84
N ALA A 263 -11.36 -37.21 -18.51
CA ALA A 263 -12.04 -37.06 -17.22
C ALA A 263 -11.17 -37.55 -16.05
N ASP A 264 -10.49 -38.69 -16.21
CA ASP A 264 -9.55 -39.23 -15.22
C ASP A 264 -8.38 -38.24 -15.00
N ASP A 265 -7.83 -37.71 -16.09
CA ASP A 265 -6.74 -36.72 -16.10
C ASP A 265 -7.14 -35.41 -15.39
N LEU A 266 -8.40 -34.99 -15.53
CA LEU A 266 -8.98 -33.86 -14.81
C LEU A 266 -9.22 -34.18 -13.33
N GLU A 267 -9.66 -35.39 -12.99
CA GLU A 267 -9.84 -35.83 -11.60
C GLU A 267 -8.50 -35.82 -10.84
N VAL A 268 -7.42 -36.28 -11.47
CA VAL A 268 -6.05 -36.20 -10.92
C VAL A 268 -5.67 -34.74 -10.66
N LYS A 269 -5.80 -33.85 -11.66
CA LYS A 269 -5.48 -32.41 -11.51
C LYS A 269 -6.32 -31.73 -10.43
N VAL A 270 -7.59 -32.11 -10.27
CA VAL A 270 -8.45 -31.60 -9.19
C VAL A 270 -7.95 -32.07 -7.82
N LYS A 271 -7.54 -33.33 -7.66
CA LYS A 271 -6.95 -33.84 -6.40
C LYS A 271 -5.63 -33.15 -6.06
N GLU A 272 -4.73 -33.00 -7.03
CA GLU A 272 -3.46 -32.27 -6.87
C GLU A 272 -3.71 -30.82 -6.45
N THR A 273 -4.60 -30.11 -7.15
CA THR A 273 -4.95 -28.71 -6.84
C THR A 273 -5.60 -28.58 -5.46
N THR A 274 -6.48 -29.51 -5.09
CA THR A 274 -7.11 -29.54 -3.76
C THR A 274 -6.07 -29.72 -2.65
N THR A 275 -5.10 -30.59 -2.85
CA THR A 275 -3.99 -30.83 -1.92
C THR A 275 -3.08 -29.61 -1.81
N ALA A 276 -2.77 -28.96 -2.94
CA ALA A 276 -2.00 -27.71 -2.95
C ALA A 276 -2.73 -26.58 -2.18
N ILE A 277 -4.05 -26.43 -2.38
CA ILE A 277 -4.87 -25.45 -1.64
C ILE A 277 -4.86 -25.72 -0.14
N ALA A 278 -4.96 -26.99 0.29
CA ALA A 278 -4.85 -27.36 1.70
C ALA A 278 -3.48 -26.96 2.28
N ASN A 279 -2.39 -27.34 1.61
CA ASN A 279 -1.02 -26.99 2.04
C ASN A 279 -0.80 -25.46 2.11
N TYR A 280 -1.35 -24.69 1.17
CA TYR A 280 -1.27 -23.23 1.22
C TYR A 280 -2.10 -22.63 2.36
N ARG A 281 -3.25 -23.23 2.70
CA ARG A 281 -4.07 -22.81 3.84
C ARG A 281 -3.33 -23.02 5.16
N ASP A 282 -2.74 -24.19 5.37
CA ASP A 282 -1.96 -24.51 6.56
C ASP A 282 -0.73 -23.59 6.68
N ALA A 283 -0.08 -23.27 5.56
CA ALA A 283 1.05 -22.34 5.54
C ALA A 283 0.64 -20.88 5.86
N VAL A 284 -0.56 -20.45 5.47
CA VAL A 284 -1.12 -19.13 5.85
C VAL A 284 -1.43 -19.11 7.34
N GLU A 285 -2.08 -20.15 7.87
CA GLU A 285 -2.41 -20.25 9.31
C GLU A 285 -1.15 -20.22 10.20
N GLN A 286 -0.08 -20.92 9.81
CA GLN A 286 1.23 -20.83 10.47
C GLN A 286 1.84 -19.42 10.43
N LYS A 287 1.62 -18.66 9.35
CA LYS A 287 2.10 -17.27 9.23
C LYS A 287 1.25 -16.29 10.04
N ASP A 288 -0.06 -16.50 10.15
CA ASP A 288 -0.91 -15.70 11.03
C ASP A 288 -0.53 -15.92 12.51
N GLU A 289 -0.25 -17.17 12.92
CA GLU A 289 0.30 -17.46 14.25
C GLU A 289 1.65 -16.76 14.50
N GLU A 290 2.56 -16.76 13.52
CA GLU A 290 3.86 -16.08 13.63
C GLU A 290 3.68 -14.56 13.78
N ILE A 291 2.77 -13.97 13.00
CA ILE A 291 2.40 -12.55 13.08
C ILE A 291 1.86 -12.18 14.46
N ASP A 292 0.97 -12.98 15.04
CA ASP A 292 0.39 -12.69 16.37
C ASP A 292 1.41 -12.86 17.50
N ARG A 293 2.32 -13.84 17.41
CA ARG A 293 3.47 -13.96 18.32
C ARG A 293 4.36 -12.71 18.24
N LEU A 294 4.71 -12.25 17.03
CA LEU A 294 5.52 -11.05 16.82
C LEU A 294 4.83 -9.78 17.32
N ARG A 295 3.52 -9.61 17.08
CA ARG A 295 2.71 -8.50 17.62
C ARG A 295 2.74 -8.45 19.14
N LYS A 296 2.65 -9.62 19.79
CA LYS A 296 2.77 -9.71 21.25
C LYS A 296 4.17 -9.28 21.71
N THR A 297 5.23 -9.84 21.13
CA THR A 297 6.62 -9.47 21.47
C THR A 297 6.89 -7.97 21.27
N VAL A 298 6.37 -7.35 20.21
CA VAL A 298 6.47 -5.90 19.98
C VAL A 298 5.73 -5.10 21.06
N THR A 299 4.57 -5.59 21.51
CA THR A 299 3.78 -4.94 22.58
C THR A 299 4.50 -5.02 23.92
N ASP A 300 5.01 -6.21 24.28
CA ASP A 300 5.76 -6.45 25.51
C ASP A 300 7.05 -5.58 25.52
N THR A 301 7.84 -5.61 24.44
CA THR A 301 9.06 -4.79 24.28
C THR A 301 8.76 -3.30 24.41
N ARG A 302 7.61 -2.82 23.90
CA ARG A 302 7.22 -1.41 24.01
C ARG A 302 6.86 -1.02 25.45
N SER A 303 6.29 -1.95 26.22
CA SER A 303 6.03 -1.76 27.66
C SER A 303 7.33 -1.71 28.46
N ASP A 304 8.29 -2.58 28.13
CA ASP A 304 9.61 -2.61 28.77
C ASP A 304 10.39 -1.30 28.51
N ILE A 305 10.38 -0.81 27.26
CA ILE A 305 10.99 0.48 26.89
C ILE A 305 10.37 1.63 27.69
N ALA A 306 9.04 1.74 27.72
CA ALA A 306 8.36 2.81 28.46
C ALA A 306 8.65 2.77 29.97
N SER A 307 8.81 1.57 30.54
CA SER A 307 9.18 1.37 31.94
C SER A 307 10.62 1.83 32.21
N ALA A 308 11.56 1.47 31.33
CA ALA A 308 12.97 1.85 31.42
C ALA A 308 13.21 3.36 31.16
N GLU A 309 12.41 4.00 30.30
CA GLU A 309 12.41 5.46 30.11
C GLU A 309 11.93 6.17 31.38
N SER A 310 10.81 5.74 31.97
CA SER A 310 10.29 6.27 33.23
C SER A 310 11.28 6.13 34.40
N GLU A 311 11.99 5.00 34.49
CA GLU A 311 13.03 4.81 35.50
C GLU A 311 14.21 5.78 35.29
N LYS A 312 14.69 5.94 34.04
CA LYS A 312 15.77 6.88 33.70
C LYS A 312 15.37 8.33 34.01
N ASP A 313 14.16 8.75 33.68
CA ASP A 313 13.66 10.09 34.00
C ASP A 313 13.63 10.32 35.53
N GLY A 314 13.23 9.30 36.29
CA GLY A 314 13.31 9.31 37.76
C GLY A 314 14.74 9.46 38.29
N GLN A 315 15.69 8.71 37.72
CA GLN A 315 17.11 8.79 38.08
C GLN A 315 17.72 10.15 37.69
N ILE A 316 17.43 10.67 36.50
CA ILE A 316 17.87 12.00 36.02
C ILE A 316 17.36 13.09 36.95
N LYS A 317 16.06 13.07 37.29
CA LYS A 317 15.47 14.05 38.21
C LYS A 317 16.15 14.02 39.58
N LYS A 318 16.39 12.82 40.13
CA LYS A 318 17.11 12.68 41.41
C LYS A 318 18.52 13.26 41.32
N LEU A 319 19.28 12.96 40.27
CA LEU A 319 20.63 13.50 40.07
C LEU A 319 20.64 15.03 39.90
N GLN A 320 19.60 15.61 39.28
CA GLN A 320 19.45 17.07 39.19
C GLN A 320 19.15 17.72 40.55
N ASP A 321 18.37 17.07 41.40
CA ASP A 321 18.06 17.58 42.74
C ASP A 321 19.26 17.40 43.70
N ASP A 322 19.98 16.27 43.61
CA ASP A 322 21.25 16.03 44.31
C ASP A 322 22.33 17.05 43.89
N LEU A 323 22.42 17.40 42.59
CA LEU A 323 23.33 18.42 42.07
C LEU A 323 23.04 19.81 42.67
N LYS A 324 21.76 20.26 42.65
CA LYS A 324 21.37 21.54 43.26
C LYS A 324 21.69 21.61 44.76
N ALA A 325 21.50 20.50 45.47
CA ALA A 325 21.84 20.42 46.89
C ALA A 325 23.36 20.58 47.11
N ALA A 326 24.18 19.94 46.27
CA ALA A 326 25.64 20.10 46.31
C ALA A 326 26.09 21.53 45.93
N GLU A 327 25.45 22.16 44.93
CA GLU A 327 25.71 23.56 44.56
C GLU A 327 25.41 24.53 45.70
N HIS A 328 24.30 24.33 46.43
CA HIS A 328 23.97 25.12 47.62
C HIS A 328 25.00 24.94 48.74
N GLN A 329 25.38 23.69 49.06
CA GLN A 329 26.42 23.40 50.05
C GLN A 329 27.78 24.01 49.68
N LEU A 330 28.13 24.01 48.40
CA LEU A 330 29.35 24.65 47.90
C LEU A 330 29.30 26.18 48.09
N ALA A 331 28.15 26.80 47.83
CA ALA A 331 27.94 28.23 48.07
C ALA A 331 28.06 28.58 49.57
N ASP A 332 27.39 27.84 50.46
CA ASP A 332 27.47 28.04 51.92
C ASP A 332 28.91 27.87 52.44
N THR A 333 29.64 26.88 51.90
CA THR A 333 31.04 26.61 52.24
C THR A 333 31.94 27.77 51.79
N LYS A 334 31.74 28.27 50.57
CA LYS A 334 32.48 29.42 50.03
C LYS A 334 32.23 30.70 50.85
N ASP A 335 30.98 30.97 51.22
CA ASP A 335 30.61 32.08 52.11
C ASP A 335 31.26 31.95 53.49
N THR A 336 31.36 30.74 54.01
CA THR A 336 32.00 30.46 55.31
C THR A 336 33.52 30.62 55.24
N LEU A 337 34.15 30.24 54.13
CA LEU A 337 35.57 30.49 53.87
C LEU A 337 35.84 32.00 53.77
N ASP A 338 35.07 32.74 52.98
CA ASP A 338 35.23 34.18 52.76
C ASP A 338 35.07 35.00 54.06
N ARG A 339 34.15 34.58 54.95
CA ARG A 339 34.04 35.13 56.32
C ARG A 339 35.24 34.79 57.20
N SER A 340 35.86 33.63 57.00
CA SER A 340 37.03 33.18 57.77
C SER A 340 38.30 33.91 57.33
N ASP A 341 38.51 34.10 56.02
CA ASP A 341 39.62 34.88 55.47
C ASP A 341 39.56 36.35 55.90
N LYS A 342 38.36 36.94 55.96
CA LYS A 342 38.14 38.28 56.55
C LYS A 342 38.54 38.32 58.02
N LYS A 343 38.17 37.32 58.83
CA LYS A 343 38.60 37.23 60.24
C LYS A 343 40.12 37.08 60.38
N ILE A 344 40.75 36.24 59.56
CA ILE A 344 42.21 36.07 59.54
C ILE A 344 42.87 37.41 59.23
N THR A 345 42.40 38.12 58.20
CA THR A 345 42.93 39.44 57.79
C THR A 345 42.85 40.45 58.95
N THR A 346 41.71 40.53 59.65
CA THR A 346 41.56 41.40 60.83
C THR A 346 42.53 41.02 61.94
N VAL A 347 42.62 39.73 62.29
CA VAL A 347 43.54 39.25 63.35
C VAL A 347 45.00 39.48 62.99
N THR A 348 45.39 39.36 61.71
CA THR A 348 46.74 39.69 61.25
C THR A 348 47.05 41.19 61.43
N LEU A 349 46.12 42.08 61.08
CA LEU A 349 46.28 43.54 61.28
C LEU A 349 46.33 43.94 62.77
N GLU A 350 45.51 43.29 63.61
CA GLU A 350 45.57 43.46 65.07
C GLU A 350 46.91 42.99 65.64
N LEU A 351 47.43 41.85 65.16
CA LEU A 351 48.72 41.30 65.55
C LEU A 351 49.87 42.25 65.15
N GLU A 352 49.92 42.71 63.90
CA GLU A 352 50.93 43.69 63.46
C GLU A 352 50.89 44.98 64.29
N THR A 353 49.69 45.46 64.62
CA THR A 353 49.51 46.64 65.47
C THR A 353 50.04 46.38 66.89
N LYS A 354 49.81 45.18 67.44
CA LYS A 354 50.32 44.78 68.75
C LYS A 354 51.84 44.60 68.75
N THR A 355 52.42 44.04 67.69
CA THR A 355 53.87 43.94 67.52
C THR A 355 54.51 45.34 67.55
N LYS A 356 53.99 46.29 66.76
CA LYS A 356 54.48 47.68 66.78
C LYS A 356 54.38 48.33 68.17
N GLN A 357 53.28 48.14 68.88
CA GLN A 357 53.12 48.62 70.26
C GLN A 357 54.13 47.98 71.23
N VAL A 358 54.50 46.71 71.04
CA VAL A 358 55.55 46.06 71.81
C VAL A 358 56.91 46.65 71.47
N ASP A 359 57.26 46.81 70.18
CA ASP A 359 58.53 47.41 69.74
C ASP A 359 58.71 48.84 70.28
N GLU A 360 57.67 49.66 70.23
CA GLU A 360 57.62 51.01 70.82
C GLU A 360 57.90 50.98 72.34
N LYS A 361 57.24 50.08 73.07
CA LYS A 361 57.43 49.91 74.52
C LYS A 361 58.80 49.36 74.86
N ASP A 362 59.39 48.54 74.00
CA ASP A 362 60.75 48.02 74.16
C ASP A 362 61.81 49.10 73.96
N VAL A 363 61.58 50.06 73.04
CA VAL A 363 62.40 51.26 72.89
C VAL A 363 62.27 52.18 74.12
N GLU A 364 61.05 52.45 74.58
CA GLU A 364 60.80 53.25 75.80
C GLU A 364 61.47 52.61 77.04
N LEU A 365 61.42 51.29 77.18
CA LEU A 365 62.09 50.56 78.25
C LEU A 365 63.63 50.61 78.15
N ARG A 366 64.21 50.68 76.95
CA ARG A 366 65.66 50.87 76.77
C ARG A 366 66.08 52.29 77.15
N ASP A 367 65.31 53.29 76.73
CA ASP A 367 65.58 54.69 77.07
C ASP A 367 65.48 54.93 78.58
N LEU A 368 64.39 54.48 79.23
CA LEU A 368 64.23 54.54 80.68
C LEU A 368 65.34 53.79 81.44
N LYS A 369 65.85 52.66 80.91
CA LYS A 369 67.02 51.97 81.48
C LYS A 369 68.30 52.78 81.36
N SER A 370 68.50 53.52 80.26
CA SER A 370 69.63 54.42 80.09
C SER A 370 69.54 55.58 81.07
N GLN A 371 68.40 56.29 81.11
CA GLN A 371 68.16 57.37 82.05
C GLN A 371 68.37 56.94 83.51
N LEU A 372 67.91 55.73 83.88
CA LEU A 372 68.13 55.16 85.22
C LEU A 372 69.62 54.88 85.50
N ALA A 373 70.40 54.47 84.50
CA ALA A 373 71.84 54.29 84.64
C ALA A 373 72.55 55.65 84.82
N ASP A 374 72.21 56.64 84.00
CA ASP A 374 72.77 57.99 84.05
C ASP A 374 72.47 58.68 85.40
N VAL A 375 71.23 58.54 85.91
CA VAL A 375 70.83 59.01 87.24
C VAL A 375 71.59 58.28 88.35
N LYS A 376 71.80 56.96 88.22
CA LYS A 376 72.55 56.17 89.21
C LYS A 376 74.04 56.56 89.24
N GLU A 377 74.64 56.83 88.08
CA GLU A 377 76.01 57.32 87.98
C GLU A 377 76.12 58.74 88.57
N SER A 378 75.22 59.65 88.16
CA SER A 378 75.15 61.03 88.69
C SER A 378 74.99 61.06 90.21
N LEU A 379 74.09 60.23 90.77
CA LEU A 379 73.89 60.11 92.21
C LEU A 379 75.11 59.51 92.92
N SER A 380 75.83 58.60 92.27
CA SER A 380 77.06 58.02 92.83
C SER A 380 78.21 59.04 92.84
N ALA A 381 78.31 59.86 91.79
CA ALA A 381 79.26 60.96 91.69
C ALA A 381 78.96 62.07 92.71
N GLU A 382 77.70 62.50 92.83
CA GLU A 382 77.26 63.48 93.84
C GLU A 382 77.51 62.95 95.25
N LYS A 383 77.18 61.68 95.53
CA LYS A 383 77.50 61.04 96.81
C LYS A 383 78.99 61.08 97.11
N SER A 384 79.85 60.72 96.14
CA SER A 384 81.30 60.79 96.31
C SER A 384 81.77 62.22 96.57
N GLY A 385 81.22 63.22 95.88
CA GLY A 385 81.54 64.63 96.10
C GLY A 385 81.13 65.13 97.48
N GLN A 386 79.94 64.74 97.97
CA GLN A 386 79.49 65.03 99.33
C GLN A 386 80.35 64.31 100.39
N GLU A 387 80.75 63.06 100.15
CA GLU A 387 81.69 62.34 101.03
C GLU A 387 83.06 63.03 101.09
N THR A 388 83.61 63.50 99.96
CA THR A 388 84.84 64.30 99.95
C THR A 388 84.68 65.61 100.71
N LYS A 389 83.60 66.36 100.44
CA LYS A 389 83.32 67.63 101.13
C LYS A 389 83.10 67.45 102.64
N LEU A 390 82.52 66.32 103.06
CA LEU A 390 82.38 65.97 104.47
C LEU A 390 83.74 65.66 105.11
N GLN A 391 84.65 64.97 104.41
CA GLN A 391 86.02 64.74 104.89
C GLN A 391 86.79 66.06 105.04
N ASP A 392 86.68 66.97 104.06
CA ASP A 392 87.30 68.30 104.13
C ASP A 392 86.77 69.10 105.32
N LEU A 393 85.45 69.12 105.54
CA LEU A 393 84.84 69.79 106.71
C LEU A 393 85.21 69.13 108.04
N ILE A 394 85.40 67.80 108.08
CA ILE A 394 85.92 67.11 109.28
C ILE A 394 87.35 67.53 109.55
N LYS A 395 88.19 67.63 108.51
CA LYS A 395 89.59 68.09 108.62
C LYS A 395 89.65 69.53 109.11
N GLU A 396 88.89 70.44 108.50
CA GLU A 396 88.76 71.85 108.90
C GLU A 396 88.26 71.96 110.36
N LYS A 397 87.23 71.20 110.74
CA LYS A 397 86.76 71.12 112.13
C LYS A 397 87.87 70.68 113.08
N THR A 398 88.69 69.71 112.68
CA THR A 398 89.77 69.17 113.52
C THR A 398 90.92 70.18 113.67
N GLU A 399 91.24 70.91 112.60
CA GLU A 399 92.20 72.03 112.60
C GLU A 399 91.70 73.18 113.49
N ASN A 400 90.43 73.58 113.35
CA ASN A 400 89.78 74.57 114.21
C ASN A 400 89.69 74.12 115.68
N GLU A 401 89.48 72.83 115.96
CA GLU A 401 89.50 72.27 117.33
C GLU A 401 90.92 72.26 117.94
N ALA A 402 91.96 72.10 117.12
CA ALA A 402 93.34 72.24 117.55
C ALA A 402 93.66 73.72 117.87
N GLU A 403 93.37 74.65 116.94
CA GLU A 403 93.58 76.08 117.14
C GLU A 403 92.79 76.62 118.35
N LEU A 404 91.55 76.17 118.55
CA LEU A 404 90.74 76.54 119.72
C LEU A 404 91.26 75.95 121.03
N ASN A 405 91.98 74.81 121.00
CA ASN A 405 92.67 74.28 122.18
C ASN A 405 93.98 75.04 122.44
N ASP A 406 94.73 75.41 121.41
CA ASP A 406 95.93 76.24 121.54
C ASP A 406 95.58 77.64 122.09
N LEU A 407 94.53 78.29 121.57
CA LEU A 407 93.98 79.53 122.13
C LEU A 407 93.46 79.37 123.56
N LYS A 408 92.88 78.21 123.94
CA LYS A 408 92.53 77.93 125.35
C LYS A 408 93.76 77.81 126.24
N ASN A 409 94.84 77.21 125.75
CA ASN A 409 96.10 77.10 126.48
C ASN A 409 96.74 78.49 126.62
N GLU A 410 96.77 79.30 125.55
CA GLU A 410 97.25 80.68 125.60
C GLU A 410 96.42 81.55 126.55
N ILE A 411 95.08 81.45 126.54
CA ILE A 411 94.21 82.12 127.52
C ILE A 411 94.50 81.64 128.95
N ARG A 412 94.80 80.35 129.15
CA ARG A 412 95.17 79.81 130.46
C ARG A 412 96.50 80.38 130.95
N ASP A 413 97.51 80.42 130.08
CA ASP A 413 98.83 80.96 130.40
C ASP A 413 98.79 82.48 130.62
N LEU A 414 98.02 83.21 129.81
CA LEU A 414 97.73 84.63 130.03
C LEU A 414 97.00 84.86 131.35
N LYS A 415 96.07 83.98 131.73
CA LYS A 415 95.37 84.06 133.02
C LYS A 415 96.31 83.78 134.20
N THR A 416 97.18 82.77 134.11
CA THR A 416 98.19 82.52 135.14
C THR A 416 99.20 83.67 135.24
N ASN A 417 99.63 84.24 134.12
CA ASN A 417 100.43 85.47 134.11
C ASN A 417 99.68 86.65 134.74
N LEU A 418 98.38 86.81 134.48
CA LEU A 418 97.54 87.85 135.08
C LEU A 418 97.45 87.66 136.60
N GLU A 419 97.20 86.44 137.08
CA GLU A 419 97.17 86.09 138.50
C GLU A 419 98.53 86.37 139.18
N GLU A 420 99.66 86.10 138.52
CA GLU A 420 101.00 86.52 139.01
C GLU A 420 101.20 88.05 139.00
N LYS A 421 100.67 88.76 138.01
CA LYS A 421 100.69 90.24 137.97
C LYS A 421 99.81 90.86 139.05
N GLU A 422 98.63 90.30 139.33
CA GLU A 422 97.79 90.71 140.47
C GLU A 422 98.47 90.41 141.81
N LYS A 423 99.18 89.29 141.93
CA LYS A 423 99.99 88.97 143.11
C LYS A 423 101.16 89.94 143.31
N THR A 424 101.88 90.31 142.24
CA THR A 424 102.91 91.35 142.33
C THR A 424 102.32 92.75 142.56
N ILE A 425 101.15 93.09 142.01
CA ILE A 425 100.44 94.34 142.30
C ILE A 425 100.00 94.42 143.76
N THR A 426 99.54 93.31 144.36
CA THR A 426 99.16 93.28 145.79
C THR A 426 100.37 93.33 146.72
N GLU A 427 101.52 92.78 146.33
CA GLU A 427 102.80 92.95 147.04
C GLU A 427 103.33 94.40 146.91
N VAL A 428 103.31 94.99 145.71
CA VAL A 428 103.65 96.40 145.48
C VAL A 428 102.70 97.33 146.25
N SER A 429 101.40 97.03 146.33
CA SER A 429 100.44 97.82 147.12
C SER A 429 100.73 97.77 148.62
N LYS A 430 101.21 96.64 149.15
CA LYS A 430 101.69 96.53 150.54
C LYS A 430 102.97 97.33 150.75
N ALA A 431 103.92 97.27 149.81
CA ALA A 431 105.13 98.08 149.86
C ALA A 431 104.80 99.58 149.82
N GLN A 432 103.86 100.00 148.97
CA GLN A 432 103.37 101.36 148.87
C GLN A 432 102.74 101.83 150.19
N GLN A 433 101.90 101.02 150.85
CA GLN A 433 101.38 101.34 152.19
C GLN A 433 102.49 101.53 153.26
N VAL A 434 103.60 100.79 153.16
CA VAL A 434 104.76 100.97 154.05
C VAL A 434 105.50 102.28 153.73
N VAL A 435 105.65 102.61 152.44
CA VAL A 435 106.24 103.89 152.00
C VAL A 435 105.39 105.08 152.44
N ASP A 436 104.07 105.03 152.28
CA ASP A 436 103.17 106.11 152.72
C ASP A 436 103.20 106.30 154.25
N LYS A 437 103.20 105.22 155.03
CA LYS A 437 103.40 105.30 156.50
C LYS A 437 104.75 105.92 156.88
N ASN A 438 105.83 105.55 156.19
CA ASN A 438 107.15 106.13 156.44
C ASN A 438 107.21 107.60 156.04
N ARG A 439 106.57 107.99 154.92
CA ARG A 439 106.45 109.39 154.49
C ARG A 439 105.75 110.23 155.55
N ASP A 440 104.62 109.75 156.06
CA ASP A 440 103.81 110.50 157.03
C ASP A 440 104.55 110.64 158.38
N ALA A 441 105.30 109.61 158.81
CA ALA A 441 106.17 109.69 159.99
C ALA A 441 107.33 110.70 159.82
N VAL A 442 107.99 110.72 158.66
CA VAL A 442 109.06 111.69 158.34
C VAL A 442 108.51 113.12 158.22
N GLN A 443 107.29 113.27 157.70
CA GLN A 443 106.57 114.55 157.65
C GLN A 443 106.34 115.09 159.07
N GLU A 444 105.92 114.23 160.01
CA GLU A 444 105.69 114.59 161.41
C GLU A 444 107.00 114.92 162.18
N GLU A 445 108.11 114.21 161.91
CA GLU A 445 109.44 114.57 162.44
C GLU A 445 109.92 115.93 161.90
N ARG A 446 109.78 116.17 160.60
CA ARG A 446 110.14 117.46 159.99
C ARG A 446 109.40 118.61 160.66
N ASP A 447 108.11 118.47 160.92
CA ASP A 447 107.30 119.54 161.50
C ASP A 447 107.67 119.80 162.97
N LYS A 448 108.02 118.75 163.74
CA LYS A 448 108.63 118.90 165.08
C LYS A 448 109.96 119.64 165.02
N ILE A 449 110.83 119.30 164.07
CA ILE A 449 112.13 119.96 163.87
C ILE A 449 111.95 121.43 163.45
N MET A 450 110.97 121.75 162.59
CA MET A 450 110.68 123.14 162.22
C MET A 450 110.21 124.00 163.41
N VAL A 451 109.37 123.44 164.28
CA VAL A 451 108.94 124.12 165.53
C VAL A 451 110.13 124.33 166.48
N GLN A 452 111.07 123.38 166.55
CA GLN A 452 112.31 123.57 167.32
C GLN A 452 113.23 124.62 166.69
N PHE A 453 113.33 124.65 165.36
CA PHE A 453 114.17 125.60 164.63
C PHE A 453 113.70 127.05 164.79
N GLU A 454 112.40 127.33 164.64
CA GLU A 454 111.87 128.68 164.87
C GLU A 454 111.98 129.10 166.34
N ASN A 455 111.81 128.20 167.30
CA ASN A 455 112.08 128.50 168.73
C ASN A 455 113.56 128.83 168.99
N LEU A 456 114.50 128.10 168.40
CA LEU A 456 115.94 128.39 168.52
C LEU A 456 116.30 129.73 167.86
N LYS A 457 115.71 130.03 166.70
CA LYS A 457 115.90 131.27 165.96
C LYS A 457 115.38 132.49 166.72
N ALA A 458 114.21 132.38 167.38
CA ALA A 458 113.72 133.40 168.31
C ALA A 458 114.68 133.60 169.51
N ARG A 459 115.18 132.50 170.10
CA ARG A 459 116.13 132.53 171.21
C ARG A 459 117.46 133.21 170.84
N ILE A 460 117.94 133.03 169.61
CA ILE A 460 119.15 133.69 169.09
C ILE A 460 118.90 135.19 168.94
N ALA A 461 117.76 135.61 168.36
CA ALA A 461 117.42 137.03 168.22
C ALA A 461 117.32 137.75 169.58
N GLU A 462 116.74 137.12 170.61
CA GLU A 462 116.72 137.66 171.98
C GLU A 462 118.13 137.85 172.57
N LEU A 463 119.03 136.88 172.33
CA LEU A 463 120.42 136.94 172.81
C LEU A 463 121.24 138.00 172.07
N GLU A 464 121.04 138.18 170.75
CA GLU A 464 121.69 139.23 169.96
C GLU A 464 121.25 140.63 170.43
N ILE A 465 119.95 140.83 170.69
CA ILE A 465 119.42 142.07 171.27
C ILE A 465 120.05 142.34 172.64
N SER A 466 119.99 141.38 173.57
CA SER A 466 120.54 141.55 174.93
C SER A 466 122.06 141.77 174.95
N ASN A 467 122.80 141.18 173.99
CA ASN A 467 124.23 141.42 173.87
C ASN A 467 124.53 142.80 173.29
N SER A 468 123.73 143.29 172.32
CA SER A 468 123.85 144.66 171.80
C SER A 468 123.58 145.73 172.88
N GLU A 469 122.62 145.49 173.77
CA GLU A 469 122.33 146.37 174.90
C GLU A 469 123.50 146.43 175.89
N LYS A 470 124.13 145.28 176.19
CA LYS A 470 125.33 145.23 177.05
C LYS A 470 126.53 145.93 176.41
N ASP A 471 126.76 145.74 175.11
CA ASP A 471 127.85 146.43 174.40
C ASP A 471 127.61 147.95 174.34
N THR A 472 126.35 148.38 174.28
CA THR A 472 125.94 149.80 174.35
C THR A 472 126.07 150.37 175.77
N LEU A 473 125.71 149.59 176.80
CA LEU A 473 125.88 149.98 178.21
C LEU A 473 127.36 150.11 178.56
N VAL A 474 128.18 149.15 178.11
CA VAL A 474 129.62 149.24 178.22
C VAL A 474 130.14 150.42 177.41
N LYS A 475 129.71 150.72 176.19
CA LYS A 475 130.09 151.95 175.45
C LYS A 475 129.58 153.28 176.03
N ASN A 476 128.64 153.22 176.97
CA ASN A 476 128.27 154.32 177.87
C ASN A 476 129.06 154.27 179.20
N LEU A 477 130.14 153.47 179.24
CA LEU A 477 131.53 153.85 179.54
C LEU A 477 131.68 155.26 180.13
N THR A 478 132.67 155.39 181.00
CA THR A 478 133.94 156.11 180.74
C THR A 478 133.93 157.47 180.00
N LYS A 479 133.14 157.70 178.95
CA LYS A 479 132.73 159.07 178.55
C LYS A 479 132.22 159.87 179.76
N SER A 480 131.41 159.25 180.64
CA SER A 480 130.94 159.92 181.85
C SER A 480 132.08 160.19 182.85
N LEU A 481 132.91 159.19 183.12
CA LEU A 481 134.01 159.29 184.09
C LEU A 481 135.17 160.19 183.61
N GLN A 482 135.33 160.42 182.30
CA GLN A 482 136.30 161.38 181.74
C GLN A 482 135.99 162.85 182.09
N GLY A 483 134.78 163.15 182.59
CA GLY A 483 134.43 164.47 183.11
C GLY A 483 134.99 164.76 184.52
N VAL A 484 135.35 163.74 185.30
CA VAL A 484 135.68 163.89 186.73
C VAL A 484 137.20 164.14 186.91
N PRO A 485 137.62 165.30 187.48
CA PRO A 485 139.04 165.64 187.61
C PRO A 485 139.87 164.62 188.38
N LYS A 486 139.29 163.98 189.40
CA LYS A 486 139.91 162.93 190.22
C LYS A 486 140.33 161.71 189.39
N PHE A 487 139.53 161.33 188.39
CA PHE A 487 139.80 160.17 187.53
C PHE A 487 140.89 160.46 186.48
N ARG A 488 141.01 161.71 185.99
CA ARG A 488 142.11 162.12 185.08
C ARG A 488 143.47 162.09 185.77
N VAL A 489 143.55 162.56 187.02
CA VAL A 489 144.80 162.51 187.80
C VAL A 489 145.20 161.07 188.10
N PHE A 490 144.24 160.17 188.38
CA PHE A 490 144.52 158.75 188.58
C PHE A 490 145.08 158.06 187.32
N LEU A 491 144.44 158.22 186.16
CA LEU A 491 144.94 157.66 184.89
C LEU A 491 146.32 158.23 184.52
N ALA A 492 146.53 159.54 184.67
CA ALA A 492 147.82 160.17 184.38
C ALA A 492 148.96 159.65 185.29
N ILE A 493 148.68 159.24 186.53
CA ILE A 493 149.67 158.60 187.41
C ILE A 493 149.89 157.13 187.00
N GLN A 494 148.84 156.44 186.53
CA GLN A 494 148.92 155.05 186.07
C GLN A 494 149.75 154.88 184.80
N ASP A 495 149.69 155.83 183.87
CA ASP A 495 150.42 155.77 182.59
C ASP A 495 151.91 156.15 182.71
N ILE A 496 152.35 156.79 183.80
CA ILE A 496 153.74 157.25 184.00
C ILE A 496 154.63 156.19 184.68
N GLY A 497 154.08 155.39 185.60
CA GLY A 497 154.78 154.25 186.20
C GLY A 497 155.96 154.56 187.15
N GLY A 498 156.17 155.83 187.55
CA GLY A 498 157.28 156.25 188.43
C GLY A 498 156.95 157.43 189.34
N GLU A 499 157.88 157.83 190.23
CA GLU A 499 157.72 159.03 191.07
C GLU A 499 157.79 160.32 190.23
N ILE A 500 156.74 161.15 190.31
CA ILE A 500 156.64 162.45 189.64
C ILE A 500 156.52 163.60 190.64
N THR A 501 157.02 164.78 190.29
CA THR A 501 156.85 165.98 191.11
C THR A 501 155.46 166.59 190.91
N LEU A 502 154.88 167.18 191.96
CA LEU A 502 153.61 167.91 191.88
C LEU A 502 153.57 168.99 190.76
N PRO A 503 154.62 169.81 190.54
CA PRO A 503 154.67 170.77 189.43
C PRO A 503 154.59 170.14 188.03
N ASP A 504 155.22 168.99 187.80
CA ASP A 504 155.24 168.34 186.48
C ASP A 504 153.93 167.59 186.19
N LEU A 505 153.38 166.91 187.21
CA LEU A 505 152.07 166.28 187.11
C LEU A 505 150.97 167.32 186.75
N ALA A 506 151.04 168.52 187.33
CA ALA A 506 150.12 169.61 187.02
C ALA A 506 150.18 170.09 185.56
N LYS A 507 151.36 170.04 184.91
CA LYS A 507 151.48 170.32 183.47
C LYS A 507 150.81 169.26 182.60
N ILE A 508 150.86 167.99 182.98
CA ILE A 508 150.29 166.87 182.18
C ILE A 508 148.76 166.90 182.21
N VAL A 509 148.14 167.07 183.39
CA VAL A 509 146.67 167.11 183.52
C VAL A 509 146.03 168.48 183.27
N GLY A 510 146.82 169.50 182.91
CA GLY A 510 146.32 170.83 182.52
C GLY A 510 145.56 171.57 183.62
N GLN A 511 145.97 171.39 184.89
CA GLN A 511 145.31 171.95 186.07
C GLN A 511 146.31 172.77 186.90
N THR A 512 145.80 173.68 187.74
CA THR A 512 146.69 174.50 188.58
C THR A 512 147.32 173.68 189.72
N PRO A 513 148.55 173.99 190.17
CA PRO A 513 149.27 173.18 191.16
C PRO A 513 148.52 172.94 192.47
N THR A 514 147.74 173.94 192.93
CA THR A 514 146.87 173.84 194.11
C THR A 514 145.70 172.87 193.92
N VAL A 515 145.09 172.82 192.73
CA VAL A 515 143.98 171.89 192.41
C VAL A 515 144.50 170.45 192.34
N VAL A 516 145.66 170.24 191.71
CA VAL A 516 146.31 168.91 191.69
C VAL A 516 146.71 168.47 193.10
N GLN A 517 147.18 169.38 193.95
CA GLN A 517 147.54 169.04 195.34
C GLN A 517 146.33 168.63 196.20
N HIS A 518 145.15 169.21 195.96
CA HIS A 518 143.90 168.75 196.61
C HIS A 518 143.53 167.33 196.13
N ILE A 519 143.50 167.11 194.81
CA ILE A 519 143.12 165.81 194.20
C ILE A 519 144.11 164.69 194.55
N VAL A 520 145.41 164.99 194.65
CA VAL A 520 146.45 164.05 195.08
C VAL A 520 146.31 163.68 196.56
N THR A 521 145.85 164.61 197.41
CA THR A 521 145.58 164.31 198.82
C THR A 521 144.36 163.38 198.94
N ASP A 522 143.30 163.71 198.20
CA ASP A 522 142.09 162.89 198.03
C ASP A 522 142.37 161.45 197.57
N LEU A 523 143.15 161.25 196.50
CA LEU A 523 143.50 159.92 195.98
C LEU A 523 144.44 159.13 196.90
N LYS A 524 145.23 159.83 197.73
CA LYS A 524 146.12 159.24 198.73
C LYS A 524 145.34 158.78 199.96
N ASP A 525 144.35 159.55 200.40
CA ASP A 525 143.47 159.17 201.50
C ASP A 525 142.51 158.03 201.07
N ASP A 526 142.18 157.94 199.76
CA ASP A 526 141.57 156.74 199.13
C ASP A 526 142.57 155.56 198.94
N GLY A 527 143.85 155.72 199.29
CA GLY A 527 144.87 154.67 199.24
C GLY A 527 145.36 154.26 197.84
N LEU A 528 144.98 154.98 196.78
CA LEU A 528 145.32 154.64 195.39
C LEU A 528 146.73 155.12 194.97
N VAL A 529 147.28 156.11 195.68
CA VAL A 529 148.59 156.72 195.41
C VAL A 529 149.36 157.01 196.70
N LYS A 530 150.70 157.02 196.61
CA LYS A 530 151.66 157.27 197.68
C LYS A 530 152.34 158.62 197.48
N VAL A 531 152.69 159.28 198.58
CA VAL A 531 153.36 160.59 198.57
C VAL A 531 154.59 160.54 199.46
N SER A 532 155.76 160.89 198.90
CA SER A 532 157.07 160.86 199.55
C SER A 532 157.71 162.26 199.57
N LYS A 533 158.64 162.51 200.50
CA LYS A 533 159.34 163.81 200.64
C LYS A 533 160.84 163.63 200.79
N LYS A 534 161.60 164.42 200.02
CA LYS A 534 163.06 164.58 200.07
C LYS A 534 163.41 166.04 199.75
N GLU A 535 164.46 166.58 200.38
CA GLU A 535 165.07 167.88 200.02
C GLU A 535 164.08 169.04 199.79
N ASN A 536 163.17 169.28 200.75
CA ASN A 536 162.12 170.31 200.68
C ASN A 536 161.15 170.22 199.49
N LYS A 537 161.11 169.11 198.73
CA LYS A 537 160.17 168.86 197.63
C LYS A 537 159.31 167.62 197.89
N SER A 538 158.15 167.57 197.24
CA SER A 538 157.13 166.52 197.41
C SER A 538 156.91 165.76 196.11
N PHE A 539 156.96 164.43 196.19
CA PHE A 539 156.84 163.50 195.06
C PHE A 539 155.62 162.59 195.26
N VAL A 540 155.03 162.14 194.15
CA VAL A 540 153.81 161.34 194.11
C VAL A 540 154.05 160.14 193.20
N SER A 541 153.58 158.96 193.61
CA SER A 541 153.66 157.71 192.84
C SER A 541 152.45 156.83 193.12
N LYS A 542 152.29 155.77 192.33
CA LYS A 542 151.28 154.74 192.59
C LYS A 542 151.66 153.90 193.84
N VAL A 543 150.66 153.33 194.51
CA VAL A 543 150.84 152.23 195.49
C VAL A 543 151.17 150.91 194.79
#